data_AF-A0A970GAP1-F1
#
_entry.id   AF-A0A970GAP1-F1
#
_cell.length_a   1.000
_cell.length_b   1.000
_cell.length_c   1.000
_cell.angle_alpha   90.00
_cell.angle_beta   90.00
_cell.angle_gamma   90.00
#
_symmetry.space_group_name_H-M   'P 1'
#
loop_
_entity.id
_entity.type
_entity.pdbx_description
1 polymer ?
#
loop_
_entity_poly.entity_id
_entity_poly.type
_entity_poly.pdbx_seq_one_letter_code
_entity_poly.pdbx_strand_id
1 'polypeptide(L)'
;VVPPKGIFLVHGEEEGQRALAEHIRRELHLPVHIPDWMDEFESTPSERAQPKTELMGDQISKALLAEQMYMELRIKLNDLFKEKWLANNYDEIIDKMKKIDATLG
;
A
#
# COMPACT_ATOMS: atom_id res chain seq x y z
N VAL A 1 -7.30 -1.08 -28.61
CA VAL A 1 -7.03 -1.58 -27.23
C VAL A 1 -6.41 -2.95 -27.40
N VAL A 2 -5.23 -3.19 -26.84
CA VAL A 2 -4.55 -4.49 -26.94
C VAL A 2 -5.03 -5.36 -25.78
N PRO A 3 -5.53 -6.58 -26.02
CA PRO A 3 -5.96 -7.46 -24.93
C PRO A 3 -4.76 -7.81 -24.03
N PRO A 4 -4.95 -7.85 -22.70
CA PRO A 4 -3.86 -8.17 -21.78
C PRO A 4 -3.43 -9.63 -21.98
N LYS A 5 -2.12 -9.89 -21.89
CA LYS A 5 -1.56 -11.25 -22.04
C LYS A 5 -1.93 -12.19 -20.89
N GLY A 6 -2.30 -11.64 -19.74
CA GLY A 6 -2.74 -12.35 -18.55
C GLY A 6 -3.25 -11.37 -17.49
N ILE A 7 -4.06 -11.88 -16.57
CA ILE A 7 -4.73 -11.09 -15.53
C ILE A 7 -4.30 -11.62 -14.16
N PHE A 8 -3.87 -10.72 -13.27
CA PHE A 8 -3.64 -11.02 -11.86
C PHE A 8 -4.85 -10.59 -11.06
N LEU A 9 -5.44 -11.53 -10.32
CA LEU A 9 -6.56 -11.26 -9.43
C LEU A 9 -6.01 -11.10 -8.00
N VAL A 10 -6.03 -9.88 -7.49
CA VAL A 10 -5.59 -9.56 -6.12
C VAL A 10 -6.73 -8.91 -5.33
N HIS A 11 -6.72 -9.08 -4.01
CA HIS A 11 -7.78 -8.68 -3.07
C HIS A 11 -9.14 -9.35 -3.32
N GLY A 12 -9.88 -9.61 -2.24
CA GLY A 12 -11.20 -10.26 -2.28
C GLY A 12 -11.24 -11.59 -1.53
N GLU A 13 -12.44 -12.15 -1.42
CA GLU A 13 -12.68 -13.45 -0.79
C GLU A 13 -12.30 -14.59 -1.75
N GLU A 14 -11.72 -15.66 -1.23
CA GLU A 14 -11.15 -16.75 -2.03
C GLU A 14 -12.18 -17.39 -2.98
N GLU A 15 -13.41 -17.59 -2.52
CA GLU A 15 -14.51 -18.14 -3.33
C GLU A 15 -14.90 -17.19 -4.47
N GLY A 16 -14.93 -15.88 -4.20
CA GLY A 16 -15.23 -14.85 -5.20
C GLY A 16 -14.14 -14.72 -6.26
N GLN A 17 -12.87 -14.81 -5.84
CA GLN A 17 -11.73 -14.78 -6.74
C GLN A 17 -11.72 -16.00 -7.68
N ARG A 18 -11.98 -17.20 -7.15
CA ARG A 18 -12.09 -18.43 -7.95
C ARG A 18 -13.24 -18.35 -8.96
N ALA A 19 -14.41 -17.90 -8.53
CA ALA A 19 -15.58 -17.76 -9.41
C ALA A 19 -15.30 -16.78 -10.55
N LEU A 20 -14.70 -15.62 -10.24
CA LEU A 20 -14.36 -14.60 -11.23
C LEU A 20 -13.25 -15.06 -12.19
N ALA A 21 -12.23 -15.75 -11.68
CA ALA A 21 -11.16 -16.30 -12.51
C ALA A 21 -11.70 -17.31 -13.55
N GLU A 22 -12.63 -18.18 -13.14
CA GLU A 22 -13.26 -19.13 -14.05
C GLU A 22 -14.11 -18.45 -15.13
N HIS A 23 -14.83 -17.38 -14.78
CA HIS A 23 -15.63 -16.63 -15.75
C HIS A 23 -14.73 -15.91 -16.78
N ILE A 24 -13.66 -15.27 -16.32
CA ILE A 24 -12.68 -14.60 -17.18
C ILE A 24 -12.01 -15.62 -18.12
N ARG A 25 -11.63 -16.79 -17.63
CA ARG A 25 -11.02 -17.86 -18.46
C ARG A 25 -11.98 -18.35 -19.54
N ARG A 26 -13.27 -18.52 -19.21
CA ARG A 26 -14.29 -19.02 -20.14
C ARG A 26 -14.68 -17.99 -21.20
N GLU A 27 -14.84 -16.73 -20.81
CA GLU A 27 -15.31 -15.69 -21.74
C GLU A 27 -14.16 -15.08 -22.54
N LEU A 28 -13.08 -14.70 -21.86
CA LEU A 28 -11.99 -13.94 -22.47
C LEU A 28 -10.85 -14.83 -22.97
N HIS A 29 -10.83 -16.13 -22.60
CA HIS A 29 -9.77 -17.08 -22.95
C HIS A 29 -8.37 -16.59 -22.54
N LEU A 30 -8.30 -15.81 -21.46
CA LEU A 30 -7.07 -15.23 -20.94
C LEU A 30 -6.58 -16.00 -19.70
N PRO A 31 -5.26 -16.16 -19.52
CA PRO A 31 -4.72 -16.75 -18.31
C PRO A 31 -4.95 -15.83 -17.11
N VAL A 32 -5.53 -16.38 -16.05
CA VAL A 32 -5.79 -15.68 -14.78
C VAL A 32 -4.97 -16.34 -13.68
N HIS A 33 -4.20 -15.52 -12.95
CA HIS A 33 -3.37 -15.93 -11.83
C HIS A 33 -3.90 -15.30 -10.54
N ILE A 34 -4.10 -16.11 -9.51
CA ILE A 34 -4.44 -15.66 -8.15
C ILE A 34 -3.18 -15.93 -7.31
N PRO A 35 -2.34 -14.92 -7.05
CA PRO A 35 -1.13 -15.09 -6.26
C PRO A 35 -1.47 -15.27 -4.77
N ASP A 36 -0.71 -16.12 -4.10
CA ASP A 36 -0.78 -16.28 -2.65
C ASP A 36 0.03 -15.17 -1.93
N TRP A 37 -0.20 -15.03 -0.63
CA TRP A 37 0.55 -14.06 0.17
C TRP A 37 2.04 -14.41 0.18
N MET A 38 2.89 -13.43 -0.18
CA MET A 38 4.33 -13.55 -0.42
C MET A 38 4.73 -14.27 -1.73
N ASP A 39 3.79 -14.51 -2.65
CA ASP A 39 4.14 -15.05 -3.97
C ASP A 39 4.80 -13.97 -4.84
N GLU A 40 5.97 -14.29 -5.39
CA GLU A 40 6.77 -13.37 -6.22
C GLU A 40 6.67 -13.78 -7.69
N PHE A 41 6.23 -12.86 -8.54
CA PHE A 41 6.13 -13.10 -9.98
C PHE A 41 7.21 -12.34 -10.74
N GLU A 42 8.19 -13.07 -11.29
CA GLU A 42 9.24 -12.49 -12.12
C GLU A 42 8.72 -12.20 -13.53
N SER A 43 8.37 -10.93 -13.78
CA SER A 43 7.91 -10.50 -15.11
C SER A 43 9.08 -10.39 -16.08
N THR A 44 9.24 -11.37 -16.96
CA THR A 44 10.17 -11.25 -18.09
C THR A 44 9.68 -10.17 -19.06
N PRO A 45 10.50 -9.16 -19.42
CA PRO A 45 10.07 -8.07 -20.27
C PRO A 45 9.90 -8.55 -21.71
N SER A 46 8.70 -8.98 -22.06
CA SER A 46 8.30 -9.15 -23.46
C SER A 46 7.81 -7.80 -24.00
N GLU A 47 8.65 -7.18 -24.83
CA GLU A 47 8.43 -5.97 -25.65
C GLU A 47 7.34 -5.00 -25.17
N ARG A 48 7.82 -3.86 -24.63
CA ARG A 48 7.12 -2.60 -24.33
C ARG A 48 5.70 -2.49 -24.89
N ALA A 49 4.72 -3.00 -24.13
CA ALA A 49 3.44 -2.34 -24.06
C ALA A 49 3.63 -1.16 -23.12
N GLN A 50 3.71 0.07 -23.63
CA GLN A 50 3.56 1.25 -22.78
C GLN A 50 2.12 1.24 -22.28
N PRO A 51 1.87 1.03 -20.98
CA PRO A 51 0.54 1.18 -20.46
C PRO A 51 0.26 2.68 -20.41
N LYS A 52 -0.59 3.17 -21.33
CA LYS A 52 -1.32 4.42 -21.07
C LYS A 52 -2.40 4.10 -20.03
N THR A 53 -1.96 3.82 -18.81
CA THR A 53 -2.86 3.87 -17.65
C THR A 53 -3.06 5.35 -17.37
N GLU A 54 -4.24 5.86 -17.69
CA GLU A 54 -4.63 7.21 -17.33
C GLU A 54 -4.68 7.34 -15.80
N LEU A 55 -3.54 7.77 -15.25
CA LEU A 55 -3.33 8.53 -14.02
C LEU A 55 -4.50 8.59 -13.01
N MET A 56 -4.74 7.49 -12.31
CA MET A 56 -5.13 7.52 -10.89
C MET A 56 -3.98 7.10 -9.96
N GLY A 57 -2.81 6.74 -10.51
CA GLY A 57 -1.64 6.32 -9.74
C GLY A 57 -1.02 7.44 -8.90
N ASP A 58 -1.11 8.70 -9.34
CA ASP A 58 -0.45 9.82 -8.66
C ASP A 58 -1.16 10.20 -7.35
N GLN A 59 -2.50 10.14 -7.32
CA GLN A 59 -3.29 10.41 -6.11
C GLN A 59 -3.24 9.24 -5.12
N ILE A 60 -3.33 8.00 -5.60
CA ILE A 60 -3.21 6.82 -4.73
C ILE A 60 -1.80 6.73 -4.14
N SER A 61 -0.76 7.03 -4.92
CA SER A 61 0.63 7.05 -4.44
C SER A 61 0.87 8.16 -3.42
N LYS A 62 0.33 9.37 -3.64
CA LYS A 62 0.44 10.48 -2.67
C LYS A 62 -0.38 10.23 -1.40
N ALA A 63 -1.58 9.67 -1.52
CA ALA A 63 -2.42 9.33 -0.38
C ALA A 63 -1.76 8.24 0.48
N LEU A 64 -1.23 7.20 -0.15
CA LEU A 64 -0.50 6.14 0.55
C LEU A 64 0.78 6.66 1.21
N LEU A 65 1.53 7.53 0.52
CA LEU A 65 2.72 8.16 1.09
C LEU A 65 2.36 9.04 2.30
N ALA A 66 1.28 9.81 2.20
CA ALA A 66 0.79 10.64 3.29
C ALA A 66 0.35 9.79 4.51
N GLU A 67 -0.35 8.68 4.26
CA GLU A 67 -0.76 7.74 5.30
C GLU A 67 0.45 7.11 6.00
N GLN A 68 1.44 6.64 5.24
CA GLN A 68 2.67 6.07 5.79
C GLN A 68 3.42 7.10 6.66
N MET A 69 3.62 8.31 6.15
CA MET A 69 4.32 9.37 6.89
C MET A 69 3.59 9.76 8.18
N TYR A 70 2.25 9.86 8.13
CA TYR A 70 1.44 10.13 9.31
C TYR A 70 1.55 9.01 10.35
N MET A 71 1.48 7.75 9.91
CA MET A 71 1.58 6.60 10.80
C MET A 71 2.96 6.49 11.45
N GLU A 72 4.04 6.67 10.69
CA GLU A 72 5.41 6.69 11.21
C GLU A 72 5.63 7.81 12.24
N LEU A 73 5.10 9.01 11.96
CA LEU A 73 5.18 10.13 12.90
C LEU A 73 4.46 9.80 14.21
N ARG A 74 3.27 9.19 14.13
CA ARG A 74 2.48 8.81 15.31
C ARG A 74 3.18 7.76 16.16
N ILE A 75 3.81 6.77 15.53
CA ILE A 75 4.58 5.74 16.23
C ILE A 75 5.76 6.38 16.97
N LYS A 76 6.56 7.21 16.29
CA LYS A 76 7.70 7.92 16.90
C LYS A 76 7.30 8.79 18.08
N LEU A 77 6.17 9.50 17.96
CA LEU A 77 5.60 10.29 19.05
C LEU A 77 5.19 9.42 20.24
N ASN A 78 4.55 8.28 19.97
CA ASN A 78 4.10 7.35 21.00
C ASN A 78 5.28 6.71 21.73
N ASP A 79 6.33 6.32 21.02
CA ASP A 79 7.53 5.74 21.63
C ASP A 79 8.26 6.77 22.50
N LEU A 80 8.45 8.00 21.99
CA LEU A 80 9.05 9.09 22.76
C LEU A 80 8.26 9.40 24.04
N PHE A 81 6.93 9.39 23.95
CA PHE A 81 6.07 9.58 25.11
C PHE A 81 6.22 8.43 26.11
N LYS A 82 6.14 7.17 25.65
CA LYS A 82 6.25 5.99 26.51
C LYS A 82 7.60 5.92 27.22
N GLU A 83 8.71 6.14 26.51
CA GLU A 83 10.06 6.09 27.08
C GLU A 83 10.25 7.15 28.17
N LYS A 84 9.84 8.39 27.91
CA LYS A 84 10.00 9.48 28.86
C LYS A 84 8.99 9.42 30.01
N TRP A 85 7.81 8.85 29.76
CA TRP A 85 6.80 8.59 30.80
C TRP A 85 7.30 7.54 31.79
N LEU A 86 7.87 6.44 31.31
CA LEU A 86 8.51 5.42 32.14
C LEU A 86 9.68 5.98 32.95
N ALA A 87 10.41 6.96 32.40
CA ALA A 87 11.52 7.62 33.06
C ALA A 87 11.10 8.69 34.10
N ASN A 88 9.80 8.95 34.32
CA ASN A 88 9.27 10.06 35.13
C ASN A 88 9.78 11.47 34.68
N ASN A 89 10.28 11.62 33.46
CA ASN A 89 10.83 12.88 32.95
C ASN A 89 9.76 13.75 32.29
N TYR A 90 8.75 14.15 33.06
CA TYR A 90 7.58 14.86 32.55
C TYR A 90 7.91 16.24 31.97
N ASP A 91 8.88 16.97 32.53
CA ASP A 91 9.34 18.27 32.02
C ASP A 91 9.93 18.18 30.59
N GLU A 92 10.73 17.13 30.32
CA GLU A 92 11.28 16.92 28.98
C GLU A 92 10.21 16.55 27.95
N ILE A 93 9.15 15.85 28.37
CA ILE A 93 8.00 15.53 27.50
C ILE A 93 7.30 16.81 27.10
N ILE A 94 7.03 17.69 28.06
CA ILE A 94 6.31 18.95 27.82
C ILE A 94 7.11 19.88 26.91
N ASP A 95 8.43 20.02 27.12
CA ASP A 95 9.30 20.83 26.26
C ASP A 95 9.33 20.29 24.82
N LYS A 96 9.51 18.97 24.66
CA LYS A 96 9.54 18.33 23.33
C LYS A 96 8.19 18.40 22.63
N MET A 97 7.09 18.21 23.34
CA MET A 97 5.75 18.33 22.74
C MET A 97 5.44 19.75 22.32
N LYS A 98 5.84 20.78 23.10
CA LYS A 98 5.70 22.19 22.68
C LYS A 98 6.51 22.50 21.42
N LYS A 99 7.71 21.95 21.28
CA LYS A 99 8.53 22.13 20.07
C LYS A 99 7.92 21.46 18.85
N ILE A 100 7.32 20.28 19.02
CA ILE A 100 6.66 19.56 17.93
C ILE A 100 5.40 20.31 17.49
N ASP A 101 4.58 20.78 18.43
CA ASP A 101 3.39 21.62 18.16
C ASP A 101 3.77 22.89 17.39
N ALA A 102 4.82 23.60 17.83
CA ALA A 102 5.33 24.81 17.16
C ALA A 102 5.94 24.57 15.77
N THR A 103 6.26 23.32 15.41
CA THR A 103 6.81 22.97 14.08
C THR A 103 5.70 22.53 13.12
N LEU A 104 4.53 22.13 13.64
CA LEU A 104 3.38 21.64 12.88
C LEU A 104 2.30 22.69 12.63
N GLY A 105 2.23 23.74 13.45
CA GLY A 105 1.35 24.91 13.28
C GLY A 105 2.00 26.04 12.48
#